data_AF-A0A2V9IV97-F1
#
_entry.id   AF-A0A2V9IV97-F1
#
_cell.length_a   1.000
_cell.length_b   1.000
_cell.length_c   1.000
_cell.angle_alpha   90.00
_cell.angle_beta   90.00
_cell.angle_gamma   90.00
#
_symmetry.space_group_name_H-M   'P 1'
#
loop_
_entity.id
_entity.type
_entity.pdbx_description
1 polymer ?
#
loop_
_entity_poly.entity_id
_entity_poly.type
_entity_poly.pdbx_seq_one_letter_code
_entity_poly.pdbx_strand_id
1 'polypeptide(L)'
;MRRLPLLFGCILVFFASARILLEKKLGNDPRLERTLCRYLLLCSDERLLEKAEEQLTQGGAESLDQAVANLQEALRRNPASADRWCDLGEALLKSGQTEKARTCALELGGASIQIQWRAGEFYFRVNENKAALQCMSRILAHDP
;
A
#
# COMPACT_ATOMS: atom_id res chain seq x y z
N MET A 1 15.11 5.47 42.68
CA MET A 1 15.32 4.89 41.33
C MET A 1 14.05 4.34 40.65
N ARG A 2 12.98 3.91 41.36
CA ARG A 2 11.76 3.36 40.72
C ARG A 2 10.84 4.36 40.00
N ARG A 3 10.96 5.67 40.24
CA ARG A 3 10.09 6.70 39.60
C ARG A 3 10.46 7.02 38.15
N LEU A 4 11.72 6.80 37.77
CA LEU A 4 12.21 7.06 36.42
C LEU A 4 11.57 6.13 35.37
N PRO A 5 11.50 4.80 35.55
CA PRO A 5 10.81 3.92 34.59
C PRO A 5 9.30 4.15 34.53
N LEU A 6 8.67 4.57 35.63
CA LEU A 6 7.25 4.97 35.65
C LEU A 6 6.99 6.22 34.80
N LEU A 7 7.86 7.24 34.89
CA LEU A 7 7.78 8.44 34.05
C LEU A 7 7.98 8.10 32.56
N PHE A 8 8.97 7.28 32.23
CA PHE A 8 9.16 6.80 30.86
C PHE A 8 7.94 6.03 30.35
N GLY A 9 7.34 5.17 31.17
CA GLY A 9 6.09 4.48 30.84
C GLY A 9 4.94 5.44 30.53
N CYS A 10 4.71 6.45 31.38
CA CYS A 10 3.68 7.46 31.16
C CYS A 10 3.91 8.28 29.89
N ILE A 11 5.17 8.65 29.60
CA ILE A 11 5.54 9.39 28.39
C ILE A 11 5.25 8.54 27.14
N LEU A 12 5.66 7.26 27.14
CA LEU A 12 5.40 6.35 26.02
C LEU A 12 3.90 6.15 25.76
N VAL A 13 3.10 5.95 26.81
CA VAL A 13 1.64 5.82 26.68
C VAL A 13 1.03 7.11 26.14
N PHE A 14 1.46 8.27 26.63
CA PHE A 14 0.96 9.56 26.15
C PHE A 14 1.31 9.78 24.68
N PHE A 15 2.55 9.52 24.28
CA PHE A 15 3.00 9.65 22.88
C PHE A 15 2.27 8.67 21.95
N ALA A 16 2.09 7.41 22.36
CA ALA A 16 1.33 6.44 21.58
C ALA A 16 -0.13 6.89 21.41
N SER A 17 -0.77 7.35 22.49
CA SER A 17 -2.15 7.85 22.47
C SER A 17 -2.29 9.09 21.58
N ALA A 18 -1.35 10.03 21.69
CA ALA A 18 -1.31 11.22 20.86
C ALA A 18 -1.11 10.87 19.39
N ARG A 19 -0.24 9.89 19.07
CA ARG A 19 -0.03 9.40 17.71
C ARG A 19 -1.31 8.82 17.10
N ILE A 20 -1.99 7.93 17.83
CA ILE A 20 -3.26 7.32 17.37
C ILE A 20 -4.35 8.38 17.14
N LEU A 21 -4.49 9.33 18.06
CA LEU A 21 -5.45 10.43 17.90
C LEU A 21 -5.10 11.31 16.70
N LEU A 22 -3.82 11.59 16.50
CA LEU A 22 -3.33 12.39 15.39
C LEU A 22 -3.58 11.66 14.06
N GLU A 23 -3.24 10.38 13.95
CA GLU A 23 -3.51 9.54 12.76
C GLU A 23 -5.00 9.50 12.41
N LYS A 24 -5.86 9.23 13.39
CA LYS A 24 -7.32 9.20 13.17
C LYS A 24 -7.88 10.55 12.75
N LYS A 25 -7.34 11.65 13.30
CA LYS A 25 -7.77 13.01 12.95
C LYS A 25 -7.21 13.46 11.59
N LEU A 26 -6.00 13.04 11.22
CA LEU A 26 -5.46 13.21 9.87
C LEU A 26 -6.32 12.46 8.83
N GLY A 27 -6.76 11.24 9.15
CA GLY A 27 -7.63 10.45 8.28
C GLY A 27 -8.98 11.13 7.99
N ASN A 28 -9.54 11.81 8.99
CA ASN A 28 -10.83 12.52 8.85
C ASN A 28 -10.73 13.90 8.18
N ASP A 29 -9.62 14.64 8.32
CA ASP A 29 -9.49 16.01 7.82
C ASP A 29 -8.47 16.15 6.65
N PRO A 30 -8.93 16.11 5.38
CA PRO A 30 -8.02 16.18 4.22
C PRO A 30 -7.30 17.53 4.09
N ARG A 31 -7.86 18.60 4.68
CA ARG A 31 -7.21 19.92 4.75
C ARG A 31 -6.05 19.89 5.75
N LEU A 32 -6.22 19.20 6.87
CA LEU A 32 -5.19 19.04 7.88
C LEU A 32 -4.05 18.20 7.34
N GLU A 33 -4.33 17.06 6.71
CA GLU A 33 -3.34 16.22 6.02
C GLU A 33 -2.49 17.03 5.03
N ARG A 34 -3.15 17.81 4.15
CA ARG A 34 -2.44 18.64 3.16
C ARG A 34 -1.56 19.72 3.81
N THR A 35 -2.02 20.30 4.91
CA THR A 35 -1.28 21.33 5.65
C THR A 35 -0.05 20.71 6.35
N LEU A 36 -0.22 19.58 7.03
CA LEU A 36 0.86 18.88 7.72
C LEU A 36 1.90 18.31 6.73
N CYS A 37 1.45 17.76 5.60
CA CYS A 37 2.34 17.30 4.54
C CYS A 37 3.12 18.47 3.93
N ARG A 38 2.48 19.63 3.72
CA ARG A 38 3.14 20.83 3.16
C ARG A 38 4.13 21.50 4.10
N TYR A 39 3.80 21.62 5.39
CA TYR A 39 4.58 22.42 6.34
C TYR A 39 5.48 21.60 7.26
N LEU A 40 5.14 20.34 7.51
CA LEU A 40 5.83 19.48 8.49
C LEU A 40 6.33 18.16 7.88
N LEU A 41 6.17 17.97 6.57
CA LEU A 41 6.56 16.75 5.84
C LEU A 41 5.94 15.45 6.41
N LEU A 42 4.86 15.58 7.19
CA LEU A 42 4.06 14.47 7.71
C LEU A 42 2.99 14.14 6.69
N CYS A 43 3.36 13.36 5.67
CA CYS A 43 2.42 12.88 4.65
C CYS A 43 1.99 11.45 4.99
N SER A 44 0.71 11.24 5.28
CA SER A 44 0.14 9.89 5.41
C SER A 44 -0.66 9.53 4.16
N ASP A 45 -0.37 8.38 3.57
CA ASP A 45 -1.11 7.82 2.44
C ASP A 45 -2.25 6.90 2.87
N GLU A 46 -2.43 6.69 4.17
CA GLU A 46 -3.43 5.79 4.76
C GLU A 46 -4.86 6.07 4.26
N ARG A 47 -5.26 7.35 4.20
CA ARG A 47 -6.56 7.75 3.64
C ARG A 47 -6.67 7.51 2.12
N LEU A 48 -5.56 7.61 1.38
CA LEU A 48 -5.55 7.30 -0.05
C LEU A 48 -5.75 5.80 -0.27
N LEU A 49 -5.09 4.98 0.54
CA LEU A 49 -5.21 3.52 0.52
C LEU A 49 -6.62 3.08 0.93
N GLU A 50 -7.16 3.60 2.03
CA GLU A 50 -8.52 3.29 2.51
C GLU A 50 -9.57 3.60 1.42
N LYS A 51 -9.52 4.79 0.83
CA LYS A 51 -10.43 5.15 -0.26
C LYS A 51 -10.24 4.27 -1.50
N ALA A 52 -9.00 3.96 -1.86
CA ALA A 52 -8.75 3.08 -2.99
C ALA A 52 -9.33 1.68 -2.77
N GLU A 53 -9.22 1.14 -1.55
CA GLU A 53 -9.76 -0.17 -1.20
C GLU A 53 -11.31 -0.19 -1.24
N GLU A 54 -11.94 0.85 -0.69
CA GLU A 54 -13.39 1.04 -0.80
C GLU A 54 -13.84 1.09 -2.27
N GLN A 55 -13.11 1.83 -3.09
CA GLN A 55 -13.40 1.99 -4.51
C GLN A 55 -13.20 0.69 -5.31
N LEU A 56 -12.15 -0.07 -5.00
CA LEU A 56 -11.91 -1.39 -5.57
C LEU A 56 -13.01 -2.39 -5.22
N THR A 57 -13.61 -2.24 -4.04
CA THR A 57 -14.73 -3.07 -3.57
C THR A 57 -16.03 -2.70 -4.27
N GLN A 58 -16.26 -1.42 -4.54
CA GLN A 58 -17.44 -0.96 -5.29
C GLN A 58 -17.45 -1.43 -6.75
N GLY A 59 -16.29 -1.51 -7.40
CA GLY A 59 -16.11 -2.15 -8.71
C GLY A 59 -16.71 -1.42 -9.93
N GLY A 60 -17.30 -0.24 -9.77
CA GLY A 60 -17.76 0.58 -10.90
C GLY A 60 -16.58 1.20 -11.67
N ALA A 61 -16.72 1.37 -12.99
CA ALA A 61 -15.62 1.89 -13.84
C ALA A 61 -15.03 3.21 -13.33
N GLU A 62 -15.88 4.18 -12.97
CA GLU A 62 -15.44 5.45 -12.39
C GLU A 62 -14.75 5.25 -11.03
N SER A 63 -15.24 4.32 -10.21
CA SER A 63 -14.66 4.01 -8.90
C SER A 63 -13.27 3.40 -9.07
N LEU A 64 -13.10 2.48 -10.02
CA LEU A 64 -11.81 1.88 -10.35
C LEU A 64 -10.80 2.90 -10.87
N ASP A 65 -11.23 3.87 -11.69
CA ASP A 65 -10.36 4.96 -12.15
C ASP A 65 -9.91 5.86 -10.98
N GLN A 66 -10.82 6.15 -10.05
CA GLN A 66 -10.47 6.89 -8.83
C GLN A 66 -9.52 6.10 -7.92
N ALA A 67 -9.70 4.78 -7.80
CA ALA A 67 -8.80 3.91 -7.05
C ALA A 67 -7.38 3.95 -7.63
N VAL A 68 -7.25 3.84 -8.95
CA VAL A 68 -5.97 3.98 -9.65
C VAL A 68 -5.34 5.35 -9.36
N ALA A 69 -6.12 6.44 -9.40
CA ALA A 69 -5.61 7.78 -9.11
C ALA A 69 -5.11 7.93 -7.66
N ASN A 70 -5.86 7.41 -6.69
CA ASN A 70 -5.47 7.42 -5.28
C ASN A 70 -4.20 6.59 -5.03
N LEU A 71 -4.09 5.41 -5.65
CA LEU A 71 -2.92 4.54 -5.52
C LEU A 71 -1.69 5.11 -6.23
N GLN A 72 -1.85 5.79 -7.36
CA GLN A 72 -0.75 6.52 -8.01
C GLN A 72 -0.20 7.63 -7.12
N GLU A 73 -1.08 8.38 -6.44
CA GLU A 73 -0.66 9.41 -5.50
C GLU A 73 0.01 8.81 -4.25
N ALA A 74 -0.52 7.70 -3.73
CA ALA A 74 0.12 6.95 -2.65
C ALA A 74 1.52 6.47 -3.07
N LEU A 75 1.67 5.95 -4.28
CA LEU A 75 2.94 5.51 -4.82
C LEU A 75 3.94 6.66 -5.01
N ARG A 76 3.50 7.84 -5.49
CA ARG A 76 4.37 9.03 -5.56
C ARG A 76 4.95 9.44 -4.21
N ARG A 77 4.19 9.23 -3.13
CA ARG A 77 4.64 9.54 -1.76
C ARG A 77 5.67 8.53 -1.23
N ASN A 78 5.62 7.27 -1.66
CA ASN A 78 6.62 6.26 -1.33
C ASN A 78 6.81 5.28 -2.52
N PRO A 79 7.66 5.64 -3.48
CA PRO A 79 7.89 4.81 -4.67
C PRO A 79 8.62 3.50 -4.35
N ALA A 80 9.24 3.38 -3.18
CA ALA A 80 9.99 2.20 -2.75
C ALA A 80 9.11 1.11 -2.10
N SER A 81 7.81 1.37 -1.90
CA SER A 81 6.90 0.40 -1.29
C SER A 81 6.41 -0.61 -2.34
N ALA A 82 6.84 -1.87 -2.21
CA ALA A 82 6.37 -2.97 -3.05
C ALA A 82 4.85 -3.22 -2.88
N ASP A 83 4.30 -3.02 -1.68
CA ASP A 83 2.86 -3.15 -1.44
C ASP A 83 2.06 -2.16 -2.30
N ARG A 84 2.50 -0.88 -2.38
CA ARG A 84 1.82 0.14 -3.20
C ARG A 84 1.82 -0.19 -4.69
N TRP A 85 2.92 -0.77 -5.17
CA TRP A 85 3.00 -1.28 -6.55
C TRP A 85 2.04 -2.46 -6.78
N CYS A 86 1.86 -3.34 -5.79
CA CYS A 86 0.93 -4.47 -5.88
C CYS A 86 -0.51 -3.96 -5.96
N ASP A 87 -0.88 -3.06 -5.04
CA ASP A 87 -2.24 -2.54 -4.95
C ASP A 87 -2.61 -1.75 -6.23
N LEU A 88 -1.66 -0.97 -6.76
CA LEU A 88 -1.82 -0.30 -8.05
C LEU A 88 -1.98 -1.30 -9.21
N GLY A 89 -1.18 -2.37 -9.23
CA GLY A 89 -1.30 -3.44 -10.21
C GLY A 89 -2.66 -4.12 -10.19
N GLU A 90 -3.20 -4.38 -9.00
CA GLU A 90 -4.54 -4.95 -8.83
C GLU A 90 -5.63 -4.00 -9.36
N ALA A 91 -5.56 -2.71 -9.01
CA ALA A 91 -6.50 -1.70 -9.48
C ALA A 91 -6.47 -1.54 -11.01
N LEU A 92 -5.27 -1.58 -11.60
CA LEU A 92 -5.09 -1.54 -13.05
C LEU A 92 -5.65 -2.79 -13.73
N LEU A 93 -5.49 -3.98 -13.14
CA LEU A 93 -6.12 -5.19 -13.65
C LEU A 93 -7.65 -5.10 -13.60
N LYS A 94 -8.22 -4.64 -12.48
CA LYS A 94 -9.67 -4.51 -12.32
C LYS A 94 -10.26 -3.46 -13.28
N SER A 95 -9.52 -2.38 -13.57
CA SER A 95 -9.90 -1.36 -14.57
C SER A 95 -9.62 -1.78 -16.03
N GLY A 96 -9.14 -3.00 -16.28
CA GLY A 96 -8.86 -3.51 -17.63
C GLY A 96 -7.57 -2.98 -18.27
N GLN A 97 -6.75 -2.24 -17.53
CA GLN A 97 -5.47 -1.67 -17.98
C GLN A 97 -4.32 -2.66 -17.82
N THR A 98 -4.44 -3.84 -18.42
CA THR A 98 -3.57 -5.01 -18.21
C THR A 98 -2.09 -4.73 -18.46
N GLU A 99 -1.74 -3.98 -19.51
CA GLU A 99 -0.32 -3.67 -19.81
C GLU A 99 0.34 -2.75 -18.78
N LYS A 100 -0.42 -1.80 -18.21
CA LYS A 100 0.10 -0.96 -17.12
C LYS A 100 0.27 -1.79 -15.85
N ALA A 101 -0.66 -2.71 -15.59
CA ALA A 101 -0.56 -3.63 -14.46
C ALA A 101 0.66 -4.57 -14.59
N ARG A 102 0.97 -5.04 -15.81
CA ARG A 102 2.19 -5.80 -16.10
C ARG A 102 3.44 -5.00 -15.75
N THR A 103 3.47 -3.73 -16.13
CA THR A 103 4.60 -2.85 -15.80
C THR A 103 4.79 -2.77 -14.29
N CYS A 104 3.70 -2.61 -13.52
CA CYS A 104 3.76 -2.62 -12.06
C CYS A 104 4.29 -3.96 -11.53
N ALA A 105 3.87 -5.09 -12.09
CA ALA A 105 4.34 -6.42 -11.68
C ALA A 105 5.85 -6.63 -11.92
N LEU A 106 6.43 -5.98 -12.93
CA LEU A 106 7.88 -6.01 -13.19
C LEU A 106 8.66 -5.13 -12.20
N GLU A 107 8.11 -3.96 -11.85
CA GLU A 107 8.70 -3.04 -10.87
C GLU A 107 8.68 -3.60 -9.43
N LEU A 108 7.85 -4.62 -9.17
CA LEU A 108 7.72 -5.19 -7.83
C LEU A 108 9.02 -5.74 -7.24
N GLY A 109 10.02 -6.09 -8.06
CA GLY A 109 11.44 -6.26 -7.69
C GLY A 109 11.78 -7.11 -6.45
N GLY A 110 10.79 -7.79 -5.86
CA GLY A 110 10.81 -8.16 -4.46
C GLY A 110 11.29 -9.58 -4.24
N ALA A 111 12.22 -9.74 -3.29
CA ALA A 111 12.66 -11.04 -2.78
C ALA A 111 11.68 -11.62 -1.74
N SER A 112 10.71 -10.84 -1.26
CA SER A 112 9.69 -11.31 -0.32
C SER A 112 8.75 -12.31 -1.00
N ILE A 113 8.50 -13.44 -0.32
CA ILE A 113 7.56 -14.47 -0.76
C ILE A 113 6.18 -13.88 -1.02
N GLN A 114 5.70 -12.95 -0.18
CA GLN A 114 4.39 -12.30 -0.34
C GLN A 114 4.30 -11.50 -1.64
N ILE A 115 5.35 -10.75 -1.99
CA ILE A 115 5.38 -9.96 -3.22
C ILE A 115 5.50 -10.87 -4.45
N GLN A 116 6.31 -11.93 -4.37
CA GLN A 116 6.40 -12.92 -5.45
C GLN A 116 5.08 -13.66 -5.66
N TRP A 117 4.35 -13.94 -4.58
CA TRP A 117 3.02 -14.55 -4.65
C TRP A 117 2.04 -13.64 -5.39
N ARG A 118 1.95 -12.36 -5.00
CA ARG A 118 1.07 -11.38 -5.66
C ARG A 118 1.42 -11.20 -7.15
N ALA A 119 2.72 -11.19 -7.49
CA ALA A 119 3.15 -11.16 -8.89
C ALA A 119 2.75 -12.44 -9.65
N GLY A 120 2.87 -13.61 -9.04
CA GLY A 120 2.41 -14.88 -9.61
C GLY A 120 0.90 -14.90 -9.86
N GLU A 121 0.12 -14.42 -8.90
CA GLU A 121 -1.33 -14.27 -9.04
C GLU A 121 -1.71 -13.33 -10.19
N PHE A 122 -1.02 -12.20 -10.32
CA PHE A 122 -1.16 -11.32 -11.47
C PHE A 122 -0.97 -12.10 -12.79
N TYR A 123 0.12 -12.85 -12.91
CA TYR A 123 0.42 -13.62 -14.13
C TYR A 123 -0.60 -14.72 -14.41
N PHE A 124 -1.16 -15.36 -13.38
CA PHE A 124 -2.27 -16.30 -13.56
C PHE A 124 -3.52 -15.61 -14.11
N ARG A 125 -3.87 -14.42 -13.59
CA ARG A 125 -5.05 -13.66 -14.06
C ARG A 125 -4.93 -13.19 -15.50
N VAL A 126 -3.72 -12.90 -15.97
CA VAL A 126 -3.44 -12.55 -17.38
C VAL A 126 -3.15 -13.75 -18.28
N ASN A 127 -3.29 -14.97 -17.74
CA ASN A 127 -3.09 -16.25 -18.43
C ASN A 127 -1.64 -16.51 -18.91
N GLU A 128 -0.67 -15.84 -18.31
CA GLU A 128 0.76 -16.04 -18.55
C GLU A 128 1.35 -17.09 -17.61
N ASN A 129 0.85 -18.32 -17.73
CA ASN A 129 1.13 -19.41 -16.81
C ASN A 129 2.63 -19.70 -16.66
N LYS A 130 3.43 -19.50 -17.70
CA LYS A 130 4.88 -19.69 -17.64
C LYS A 130 5.55 -18.72 -16.66
N ALA A 131 5.17 -17.44 -16.70
CA ALA A 131 5.69 -16.43 -15.78
C ALA A 131 5.18 -16.68 -14.36
N ALA A 132 3.90 -17.05 -14.21
CA ALA A 132 3.32 -17.41 -12.92
C ALA A 132 4.05 -18.59 -12.24
N LEU A 133 4.34 -19.65 -13.01
CA LEU A 133 5.09 -20.82 -12.51
C LEU A 133 6.53 -20.47 -12.13
N GLN A 134 7.16 -19.51 -12.80
CA GLN A 134 8.49 -19.02 -12.41
C GLN A 134 8.46 -18.26 -11.08
N CYS A 135 7.40 -17.48 -10.81
CA CYS A 135 7.21 -16.87 -9.49
C CYS A 135 7.01 -17.96 -8.42
N MET A 136 6.15 -18.95 -8.69
CA MET A 136 5.85 -20.03 -7.75
C MET A 136 7.08 -20.91 -7.44
N SER A 137 7.90 -21.20 -8.45
CA SER A 137 9.12 -22.00 -8.24
C SER A 137 10.17 -21.26 -7.40
N ARG A 138 10.29 -19.93 -7.54
CA ARG A 138 11.16 -19.11 -6.69
C ARG A 138 10.72 -19.10 -5.23
N ILE A 139 9.40 -19.06 -4.99
CA ILE A 139 8.83 -19.15 -3.64
C ILE A 139 9.20 -20.49 -3.00
N LEU A 140 8.97 -21.60 -3.70
CA LEU A 140 9.28 -22.95 -3.21
C LEU A 140 10.79 -23.18 -3.03
N ALA A 141 11.63 -22.51 -3.81
CA ALA A 141 13.08 -22.59 -3.64
C ALA A 141 13.59 -21.85 -2.39
N HIS A 142 12.80 -20.95 -1.81
CA HIS A 142 13.15 -20.19 -0.62
C HIS A 142 12.85 -20.91 0.70
N ASP A 143 12.07 -21.99 0.69
CA ASP A 143 11.73 -22.80 1.87
C ASP A 143 11.77 -24.31 1.50
N PRO A 144 12.89 -25.02 1.75
CA PRO A 144 13.06 -26.43 1.38
C PRO A 144 12.30 -27.41 2.29
#